data_AF-A0A7W0ZEG0-F1
#
_entry.id   AF-A0A7W0ZEG0-F1
#
_cell.length_a   1.000
_cell.length_b   1.000
_cell.length_c   1.000
_cell.angle_alpha   90.00
_cell.angle_beta   90.00
_cell.angle_gamma   90.00
#
_symmetry.space_group_name_H-M   'P 1'
#
loop_
_entity.id
_entity.type
_entity.pdbx_description
1 polymer ?
#
loop_
_entity_poly.entity_id
_entity_poly.type
_entity_poly.pdbx_seq_one_letter_code
_entity_poly.pdbx_strand_id
1 'polypeptide(L)' 'MGILDHFSLDCDDPHMQNSAERPDAVIPRRATGGRVQDDVLNVSLAPLSWNVIRLGAPQNSTVYT' A
#
# COMPACT_ATOMS: atom_id res chain seq x y z
N MET A 1 7.59 5.57 -15.40
CA MET A 1 6.93 5.85 -14.10
C MET A 1 6.62 4.53 -13.43
N GLY A 2 6.69 4.44 -12.09
CA GLY A 2 6.47 3.20 -11.35
C GLY A 2 5.87 3.45 -9.97
N ILE A 3 5.55 2.36 -9.25
CA ILE A 3 5.06 2.43 -7.87
C ILE A 3 6.25 2.66 -6.94
N LEU A 4 6.18 3.74 -6.17
CA LEU A 4 7.14 4.08 -5.12
C LEU A 4 6.70 3.54 -3.76
N ASP A 5 5.41 3.60 -3.47
CA ASP A 5 4.81 3.07 -2.24
C ASP A 5 3.42 2.51 -2.52
N HIS A 6 3.08 1.41 -1.84
CA HIS A 6 1.73 0.88 -1.76
C HIS A 6 1.45 0.47 -0.32
N PHE A 7 0.47 1.13 0.29
CA PHE A 7 -0.07 0.77 1.59
C PHE A 7 -1.55 0.42 1.46
N SER A 8 -1.97 -0.60 2.20
CA SER A 8 -3.35 -1.02 2.31
C SER A 8 -3.78 -1.05 3.77
N LEU A 9 -5.00 -0.61 4.05
CA LEU A 9 -5.68 -0.79 5.32
C LEU A 9 -6.88 -1.70 5.05
N ASP A 10 -6.83 -2.90 5.59
CA ASP A 10 -7.82 -3.95 5.37
C ASP A 10 -7.89 -4.88 6.60
N CYS A 11 -9.03 -5.54 6.79
CA CYS A 11 -9.22 -6.55 7.81
C CYS A 11 -10.27 -7.57 7.33
N ASP A 12 -10.04 -8.85 7.62
CA ASP A 12 -10.99 -9.93 7.29
C ASP A 12 -12.31 -9.78 8.07
N ASP A 13 -12.23 -9.28 9.31
CA ASP A 13 -13.41 -8.92 10.10
C ASP A 13 -13.73 -7.43 9.90
N PRO A 14 -14.81 -7.08 9.19
CA PRO A 14 -15.18 -5.68 8.92
C PRO A 14 -15.59 -4.91 10.18
N HIS A 15 -15.82 -5.59 11.30
CA HIS A 15 -16.15 -4.99 12.58
C HIS A 15 -14.95 -4.88 13.53
N MET A 16 -13.77 -5.35 13.13
CA MET A 16 -12.55 -5.20 13.91
C MET A 16 -12.21 -3.71 14.06
N GLN A 17 -11.88 -3.31 15.28
CA GLN A 17 -11.50 -1.95 15.61
C GLN A 17 -10.32 -1.95 16.58
N ASN A 18 -9.55 -0.87 16.57
CA ASN A 18 -8.52 -0.64 17.57
C ASN A 18 -9.18 -0.32 18.91
N SER A 19 -8.66 -0.91 19.99
CA SER A 19 -9.09 -0.66 21.37
C SER A 19 -7.90 -0.24 22.23
N ALA A 20 -8.12 0.11 23.49
CA ALA A 20 -7.03 0.40 24.42
C ALA A 20 -6.14 -0.84 24.65
N GLU A 21 -6.74 -2.03 24.69
CA GLU A 21 -6.05 -3.31 24.87
C GLU A 21 -5.34 -3.78 23.60
N ARG A 22 -5.84 -3.37 22.43
CA ARG A 22 -5.29 -3.73 21.11
C ARG A 22 -5.25 -2.49 20.20
N PRO A 23 -4.31 -1.56 20.43
CA PRO A 23 -4.27 -0.28 19.72
C PRO A 23 -3.92 -0.43 18.24
N ASP A 24 -3.24 -1.53 17.86
CA ASP A 24 -2.75 -1.78 16.51
C ASP A 24 -3.43 -2.98 15.83
N ALA A 25 -4.68 -3.29 16.20
CA ALA A 25 -5.43 -4.41 15.62
C ALA A 25 -5.71 -4.24 14.12
N VAL A 26 -5.89 -2.99 13.68
CA VAL A 26 -6.13 -2.59 12.29
C VAL A 26 -5.23 -1.38 11.99
N ILE A 27 -4.15 -1.62 11.26
CA ILE A 27 -3.18 -0.61 10.86
C ILE A 27 -2.86 -0.73 9.36
N PRO A 28 -2.44 0.37 8.69
CA PRO A 28 -1.99 0.28 7.31
C PRO A 28 -0.75 -0.62 7.21
N ARG A 29 -0.75 -1.53 6.24
CA ARG A 29 0.36 -2.45 5.94
C ARG A 29 0.89 -2.17 4.55
N ARG A 30 2.18 -2.43 4.35
CA ARG A 30 2.76 -2.38 3.00
C ARG A 30 2.14 -3.50 2.17
N ALA A 31 1.64 -3.14 1.00
CA ALA A 31 1.09 -4.06 0.02
C ALA A 31 2.00 -4.14 -1.21
N THR A 32 1.88 -5.24 -1.95
CA THR A 32 2.72 -5.55 -3.10
C THR A 32 1.86 -6.13 -4.24
N GLY A 33 2.43 -6.27 -5.44
CA GLY A 33 1.76 -6.92 -6.57
C GLY A 33 1.06 -5.96 -7.54
N GLY A 34 1.03 -4.66 -7.24
CA GLY A 34 0.71 -3.64 -8.23
C GLY A 34 1.82 -3.52 -9.28
N ARG A 35 1.46 -3.18 -10.52
CA ARG A 35 2.41 -2.91 -11.61
C ARG A 35 1.97 -1.74 -12.46
N VAL A 36 2.92 -0.97 -12.96
CA VAL A 36 2.69 0.02 -14.03
C VAL A 36 3.30 -0.56 -15.31
N GLN A 37 2.50 -0.70 -16.35
CA GLN A 37 2.92 -1.16 -17.67
C GLN A 37 2.21 -0.33 -18.73
N ASP A 38 2.95 0.15 -19.72
CA ASP A 38 2.42 0.96 -20.83
C ASP A 38 1.53 2.13 -20.32
N ASP A 39 2.03 2.82 -19.28
CA ASP A 39 1.36 3.91 -18.55
C ASP A 39 0.04 3.54 -17.84
N VAL A 40 -0.27 2.26 -17.71
CA VAL A 40 -1.44 1.75 -16.97
C VAL A 40 -1.02 1.12 -15.64
N LEU A 41 -1.58 1.63 -14.54
CA LEU A 41 -1.49 1.00 -13.21
C LEU A 41 -2.52 -0.12 -13.09
N ASN A 42 -2.05 -1.34 -12.82
CA ASN A 42 -2.87 -2.50 -12.48
C ASN A 42 -2.56 -2.94 -11.05
N VAL A 43 -3.59 -3.09 -10.21
CA VAL A 43 -3.47 -3.54 -8.82
C VAL A 43 -4.72 -4.30 -8.42
N SER A 44 -4.56 -5.36 -7.62
CA SER A 44 -5.67 -6.05 -6.97
C SER A 44 -5.85 -5.50 -5.56
N LEU A 45 -7.07 -5.12 -5.22
CA LEU A 45 -7.41 -4.56 -3.91
C LEU A 45 -8.15 -5.60 -3.09
N ALA A 46 -7.78 -5.74 -1.82
CA ALA A 46 -8.54 -6.56 -0.89
C ALA A 46 -9.98 -6.02 -0.73
N PRO A 47 -10.97 -6.86 -0.45
CA PRO A 47 -12.32 -6.40 -0.11
C PRO A 47 -12.29 -5.40 1.05
N LEU A 48 -13.17 -4.39 0.99
CA LEU A 48 -13.32 -3.38 2.05
C LEU A 48 -12.00 -2.69 2.46
N SER A 49 -11.08 -2.53 1.51
CA SER A 49 -9.77 -1.93 1.78
C SER A 49 -9.71 -0.45 1.41
N TRP A 50 -8.92 0.30 2.16
CA TRP A 50 -8.44 1.61 1.77
C TRP A 50 -6.98 1.50 1.34
N ASN A 51 -6.58 2.19 0.26
CA ASN A 51 -5.24 2.06 -0.29
C ASN A 51 -4.63 3.43 -0.62
N VAL A 52 -3.33 3.54 -0.42
CA VAL A 52 -2.49 4.63 -0.94
C VAL A 52 -1.46 4.03 -1.87
N ILE A 53 -1.42 4.52 -3.10
CA ILE A 53 -0.42 4.13 -4.10
C ILE A 53 0.26 5.40 -4.60
N ARG A 54 1.56 5.52 -4.33
CA ARG A 54 2.37 6.66 -4.75
C ARG A 54 3.12 6.30 -6.02
N LEU A 55 2.92 7.08 -7.07
CA LEU A 55 3.58 6.90 -8.37
C LEU A 55 4.67 7.96 -8.56
N GLY A 56 5.74 7.58 -9.26
CA GLY A 56 6.78 8.53 -9.64
C GLY A 56 7.82 7.92 -10.57
N ALA A 57 8.80 8.73 -10.97
CA ALA A 57 9.99 8.19 -11.63
C ALA A 57 10.75 7.29 -10.65
N PRO A 58 11.40 6.19 -11.12
CA PRO A 58 12.31 5.43 -10.29
C PRO A 58 13.34 6.38 -9.67
N GLN A 59 13.54 6.33 -8.35
CA GLN A 59 14.61 7.12 -7.75
C GLN A 59 15.94 6.51 -8.20
N ASN A 60 16.69 7.22 -9.04
CA ASN A 60 18.10 6.91 -9.24
C ASN A 60 18.80 7.19 -7.92
N SER A 61 19.18 6.15 -7.19
CA SER A 61 20.08 6.27 -6.06
C SER A 61 21.47 6.62 -6.59
N THR A 62 21.72 7.91 -6.84
CA THR A 62 23.10 8.39 -7.02
C THR A 62 23.78 8.27 -5.66
N VAL A 63 24.56 7.21 -5.48
CA VAL A 63 25.47 7.08 -4.34
C VAL A 63 26.58 8.12 -4.55
N TYR A 64 26.56 9.20 -3.76
CA TYR A 64 27.74 10.05 -3.62
C TYR A 64 28.75 9.29 -2.74
N THR A 65 29.90 8.97 -3.31
CA THR A 65 31.08 8.42 -2.60
C THR A 65 32.03 9.56 -2.27
#